data_AF-A0A0E4A2H0-F1
#
_entry.id   AF-A0A0E4A2H0-F1
#
_cell.length_a   1.000
_cell.length_b   1.000
_cell.length_c   1.000
_cell.angle_alpha   90.00
_cell.angle_beta   90.00
_cell.angle_gamma   90.00
#
_symmetry.space_group_name_H-M   'P 1'
#
loop_
_entity.id
_entity.type
_entity.pdbx_description
1 polymer ?
#
loop_
_entity_poly.entity_id
_entity_poly.type
_entity_poly.pdbx_seq_one_letter_code
_entity_poly.pdbx_strand_id
1 'polypeptide(L)'
;MSASAIESETPDAPAPVSDSQTFRRAFKDLRDGLNQRELWLSLGWQDIKQRYRRSVIGPFWITIATGVQATAIGILYAALLDMPLQEFLPYVTVGLIVWNLINASIIEGSEVFVANEGLIKQLPSALSVHIYRLVWRQMLFFAHNLLIYVIMVIAFGVWRNLSWASLAAIPALGLIVLNALWVSIVFGIFATRYRDIAPILSSLTLLLFVLTPIMWTTQSLEAQGGAVRDRAKIAELNPLFHYLDIVRAPMIGQPQELYHWYIVITITVVGWAVALLALRKYRARVPYWV
;
A
#
# COMPACT_ATOMS: atom_id res chain seq x y z
N MET A 1 -17.04 -63.37 -38.16
CA MET A 1 -17.11 -62.07 -38.85
C MET A 1 -16.72 -61.00 -37.84
N SER A 2 -15.43 -60.68 -37.80
CA SER A 2 -14.89 -59.58 -36.99
C SER A 2 -14.65 -58.40 -37.94
N ALA A 3 -15.31 -57.27 -37.69
CA ALA A 3 -15.04 -55.99 -38.33
C ALA A 3 -14.90 -54.97 -37.20
N SER A 4 -13.66 -54.69 -36.81
CA SER A 4 -12.84 -53.60 -37.35
C SER A 4 -13.02 -52.37 -36.45
N ALA A 5 -12.08 -52.24 -35.51
CA ALA A 5 -11.86 -51.04 -34.74
C ALA A 5 -11.67 -49.85 -35.69
N ILE A 6 -12.36 -48.76 -35.42
CA ILE A 6 -12.05 -47.46 -36.02
C ILE A 6 -10.93 -46.88 -35.16
N GLU A 7 -9.68 -47.23 -35.50
CA GLU A 7 -8.52 -46.42 -35.13
C GLU A 7 -8.62 -45.12 -35.93
N SER A 8 -9.00 -44.04 -35.23
CA SER A 8 -8.80 -42.68 -35.75
C SER A 8 -7.47 -42.18 -35.21
N GLU A 9 -6.39 -42.55 -35.90
CA GLU A 9 -5.12 -41.85 -35.77
C GLU A 9 -5.30 -40.43 -36.33
N THR A 10 -5.48 -39.45 -35.44
CA THR A 10 -5.18 -38.05 -35.78
C THR A 10 -3.68 -37.83 -35.57
N PRO A 11 -2.89 -37.54 -36.63
CA PRO A 11 -1.45 -37.33 -36.49
C PRO A 11 -1.18 -35.97 -35.81
N ASP A 12 -0.38 -35.99 -34.75
CA ASP A 12 0.48 -34.90 -34.28
C ASP A 12 -0.07 -33.46 -34.37
N ALA A 13 -1.25 -33.21 -33.79
CA ALA A 13 -1.53 -31.86 -33.34
C ALA A 13 -0.60 -31.60 -32.12
N PRO A 14 0.36 -30.66 -32.18
CA PRO A 14 1.20 -30.37 -31.02
C PRO A 14 0.27 -30.01 -29.86
N ALA A 15 0.44 -30.70 -28.73
CA ALA A 15 -0.36 -30.46 -27.53
C ALA A 15 -0.41 -28.94 -27.27
N PRO A 16 -1.60 -28.34 -27.04
CA PRO A 16 -1.71 -26.89 -26.91
C PRO A 16 -0.75 -26.41 -25.84
N VAL A 17 0.27 -25.67 -26.25
CA VAL A 17 1.32 -25.18 -25.35
C VAL A 17 0.62 -24.37 -24.25
N SER A 18 0.78 -24.80 -23.00
CA SER A 18 0.18 -24.13 -21.84
C SER A 18 0.76 -22.71 -21.70
N ASP A 19 0.14 -21.74 -22.36
CA ASP A 19 0.45 -20.31 -22.31
C ASP A 19 0.03 -19.68 -20.96
N SER A 20 -0.41 -20.49 -19.99
CA SER A 20 -0.87 -20.02 -18.69
C SER A 20 0.22 -19.32 -17.87
N GLN A 21 1.50 -19.63 -18.11
CA GLN A 21 2.66 -19.13 -17.36
C GLN A 21 3.57 -18.21 -18.18
N THR A 22 3.01 -17.34 -19.01
CA THR A 22 3.80 -16.36 -19.79
C THR A 22 3.71 -14.94 -19.22
N PHE A 23 4.79 -14.17 -19.38
CA PHE A 23 4.79 -12.76 -19.01
C PHE A 23 3.76 -11.97 -19.82
N ARG A 24 3.51 -12.36 -21.07
CA ARG A 24 2.46 -11.76 -21.91
C ARG A 24 1.10 -11.81 -21.23
N ARG A 25 0.74 -12.93 -20.59
CA ARG A 25 -0.52 -13.06 -19.83
C ARG A 25 -0.53 -12.24 -18.55
N ALA A 26 0.60 -12.15 -17.84
CA ALA A 26 0.71 -11.30 -16.65
C ALA A 26 0.50 -9.82 -16.99
N PHE A 27 1.19 -9.31 -18.01
CA PHE A 27 0.98 -7.95 -18.51
C PHE A 27 -0.42 -7.73 -19.07
N LYS A 28 -0.97 -8.74 -19.76
CA LYS A 28 -2.34 -8.70 -20.26
C LYS A 28 -3.34 -8.57 -19.11
N ASP A 29 -3.18 -9.31 -18.00
CA ASP A 29 -4.06 -9.20 -16.83
C ASP A 29 -4.05 -7.78 -16.26
N LEU A 30 -2.86 -7.22 -16.03
CA LEU A 30 -2.70 -5.85 -15.55
C LEU A 30 -3.37 -4.83 -16.48
N ARG A 31 -3.17 -4.97 -17.80
CA ARG A 31 -3.77 -4.08 -18.81
C ARG A 31 -5.28 -4.25 -18.89
N ASP A 32 -5.78 -5.47 -18.92
CA ASP A 32 -7.20 -5.78 -18.98
C ASP A 32 -7.92 -5.27 -17.73
N GLY A 33 -7.30 -5.38 -16.55
CA GLY A 33 -7.84 -4.81 -15.32
C GLY A 33 -7.82 -3.29 -15.30
N LEU A 34 -6.78 -2.65 -15.88
CA LEU A 34 -6.75 -1.19 -16.02
C LEU A 34 -7.85 -0.69 -16.96
N ASN A 35 -8.09 -1.40 -18.06
CA ASN A 35 -9.17 -1.09 -19.00
C ASN A 35 -10.56 -1.25 -18.35
N GLN A 36 -10.70 -2.12 -17.35
CA GLN A 36 -11.91 -2.29 -16.54
C GLN A 36 -12.06 -1.20 -15.44
N ARG A 37 -11.71 0.05 -15.76
CA ARG A 37 -11.73 1.18 -14.81
C ARG A 37 -13.07 1.46 -14.17
N GLU A 38 -14.14 1.41 -14.95
CA GLU A 38 -15.50 1.65 -14.44
C GLU A 38 -15.88 0.61 -13.39
N LEU A 39 -15.42 -0.64 -13.56
CA LEU A 39 -15.67 -1.72 -12.63
C LEU A 39 -14.92 -1.49 -11.31
N TRP A 40 -13.60 -1.32 -11.31
CA TRP A 40 -12.87 -1.18 -10.05
C TRP A 40 -13.12 0.15 -9.34
N LEU A 41 -13.40 1.24 -10.07
CA LEU A 41 -13.80 2.52 -9.49
C LEU A 41 -15.15 2.42 -8.78
N SER A 42 -16.15 1.82 -9.44
CA SER A 42 -17.50 1.67 -8.87
C SER A 42 -17.50 0.71 -7.68
N LEU A 43 -16.80 -0.43 -7.79
CA LEU A 43 -16.67 -1.39 -6.69
C LEU A 43 -15.95 -0.79 -5.48
N GLY A 44 -14.87 -0.03 -5.68
CA GLY A 44 -14.15 0.60 -4.58
C GLY A 44 -14.97 1.71 -3.90
N TRP A 45 -15.78 2.44 -4.67
CA TRP A 45 -16.75 3.39 -4.10
C TRP A 45 -17.87 2.68 -3.32
N GLN A 46 -18.37 1.56 -3.84
CA GLN A 46 -19.37 0.73 -3.16
C GLN A 46 -18.84 0.15 -1.86
N ASP A 47 -17.56 -0.22 -1.77
CA ASP A 47 -16.95 -0.69 -0.52
C ASP A 47 -17.10 0.32 0.61
N ILE A 48 -16.82 1.59 0.32
CA ILE A 48 -16.94 2.67 1.31
C ILE A 48 -18.41 2.85 1.69
N LYS A 49 -19.31 2.93 0.70
CA LYS A 49 -20.74 3.06 0.96
C LYS A 49 -21.29 1.89 1.78
N GLN A 50 -20.86 0.67 1.52
CA GLN A 50 -21.29 -0.52 2.26
C GLN A 50 -20.74 -0.51 3.68
N ARG A 51 -19.44 -0.21 3.85
CA ARG A 51 -18.78 -0.08 5.17
C ARG A 51 -19.48 0.95 6.06
N TYR A 52 -19.98 2.05 5.48
CA TYR A 52 -20.61 3.15 6.21
C TYR A 52 -22.14 3.24 6.04
N ARG A 53 -22.81 2.21 5.48
CA ARG A 53 -24.23 2.27 5.08
C ARG A 53 -25.20 2.66 6.21
N ARG A 54 -24.86 2.33 7.46
CA ARG A 54 -25.69 2.61 8.65
C ARG A 54 -25.02 3.60 9.61
N SER A 55 -23.98 4.29 9.16
CA SER A 55 -23.27 5.27 9.98
C SER A 55 -23.88 6.65 9.78
N VAL A 56 -24.18 7.35 10.89
CA VAL A 56 -24.71 8.72 10.87
C VAL A 56 -23.68 9.71 10.32
N ILE A 57 -22.42 9.57 10.75
CA ILE A 57 -21.30 10.45 10.35
C ILE A 57 -20.65 9.98 9.04
N GLY A 58 -20.85 8.73 8.65
CA GLY A 58 -20.33 8.19 7.40
C GLY A 58 -18.80 8.01 7.39
N PRO A 59 -18.13 8.20 6.23
CA PRO A 59 -16.68 8.00 6.08
C PRO A 59 -15.80 8.92 6.94
N PHE A 60 -16.34 10.04 7.44
CA PHE A 60 -15.61 10.97 8.31
C PHE A 60 -15.16 10.34 9.63
N TRP A 61 -15.73 9.20 10.04
CA TRP A 61 -15.23 8.44 11.18
C TRP A 61 -13.77 8.02 11.03
N ILE A 62 -13.30 7.73 9.82
CA ILE A 62 -11.89 7.40 9.57
C ILE A 62 -11.01 8.60 9.89
N THR A 63 -11.42 9.77 9.43
CA THR A 63 -10.75 11.04 9.67
C THR A 63 -10.74 11.38 11.16
N ILE A 64 -11.86 11.21 11.86
CA ILE A 64 -11.94 11.42 13.31
C ILE A 64 -11.01 10.46 14.06
N ALA A 65 -11.04 9.17 13.74
CA ALA A 65 -10.20 8.17 14.40
C ALA A 65 -8.71 8.46 14.19
N THR A 66 -8.31 8.79 12.96
CA THR A 66 -6.93 9.16 12.62
C THR A 66 -6.51 10.46 13.33
N GLY A 67 -7.39 11.46 13.38
CA GLY A 67 -7.13 12.73 14.05
C GLY A 67 -6.99 12.58 15.57
N VAL A 68 -7.84 11.76 16.21
CA VAL A 68 -7.74 11.43 17.63
C VAL A 68 -6.45 10.69 17.92
N GLN A 69 -6.10 9.69 17.11
CA GLN A 69 -4.84 8.94 17.24
C GLN A 69 -3.63 9.87 17.10
N ALA A 70 -3.60 10.71 16.06
CA ALA A 70 -2.52 11.66 15.82
C ALA A 70 -2.38 12.67 16.96
N THR A 71 -3.49 13.18 17.48
CA THR A 71 -3.50 14.10 18.62
C THR A 71 -2.99 13.44 19.89
N ALA A 72 -3.44 12.21 20.19
CA ALA A 72 -3.00 11.47 21.37
C ALA A 72 -1.49 11.17 21.32
N ILE A 73 -1.00 10.66 20.19
CA ILE A 73 0.43 10.38 19.99
C ILE A 73 1.23 11.69 20.00
N GLY A 74 0.75 12.72 19.30
CA GLY A 74 1.42 14.02 19.21
C GLY A 74 1.60 14.67 20.56
N ILE A 75 0.55 14.72 21.41
CA ILE A 75 0.63 15.29 22.76
C ILE A 75 1.58 14.47 23.64
N LEU A 76 1.44 13.14 23.64
CA LEU A 76 2.23 12.26 24.48
C LEU A 76 3.73 12.35 24.16
N TYR A 77 4.09 12.21 22.88
CA TYR A 77 5.49 12.16 22.46
C TYR A 77 6.12 13.56 22.34
N ALA A 78 5.36 14.62 22.06
CA ALA A 78 5.88 15.98 22.19
C ALA A 78 6.34 16.26 23.62
N ALA A 79 5.54 15.86 24.62
CA ALA A 79 5.90 16.01 26.02
C ALA A 79 7.08 15.11 26.42
N LEU A 80 7.16 13.88 25.90
CA LEU A 80 8.25 12.95 26.20
C LEU A 80 9.59 13.38 25.58
N LEU A 81 9.56 13.97 24.39
CA LEU A 81 10.74 14.36 23.61
C LEU A 81 11.12 15.84 23.79
N ASP A 82 10.41 16.57 24.66
CA ASP A 82 10.58 18.00 24.91
C ASP A 82 10.55 18.84 23.61
N MET A 83 9.61 18.51 22.72
CA MET A 83 9.42 19.19 21.43
C MET A 83 8.15 20.06 21.44
N PRO A 84 8.17 21.24 20.79
CA PRO A 84 6.96 22.04 20.63
C PRO A 84 5.86 21.25 19.91
N LEU A 85 4.67 21.19 20.52
CA LEU A 85 3.52 20.49 19.92
C LEU A 85 3.20 21.01 18.52
N GLN A 86 3.43 22.30 18.27
CA GLN A 86 3.18 22.96 17.00
C GLN A 86 4.05 22.42 15.85
N GLU A 87 5.25 21.91 16.16
CA GLU A 87 6.17 21.32 15.19
C GLU A 87 5.94 19.81 15.07
N PHE A 88 5.73 19.16 16.21
CA PHE A 88 5.66 17.70 16.27
C PHE A 88 4.30 17.13 15.83
N LEU A 89 3.19 17.80 16.12
CA LEU A 89 1.86 17.30 15.75
C LEU A 89 1.64 17.21 14.23
N PRO A 90 2.00 18.22 13.40
CA PRO A 90 1.95 18.07 11.94
C PRO A 90 2.85 16.94 11.43
N TYR A 91 4.05 16.78 12.00
CA TYR A 91 4.98 15.71 11.65
C TYR A 91 4.38 14.31 11.87
N VAL A 92 3.83 14.06 13.07
CA VAL A 92 3.18 12.78 13.41
C VAL A 92 1.93 12.56 12.56
N THR A 93 1.12 13.61 12.38
CA THR A 93 -0.14 13.52 11.64
C THR A 93 0.10 13.08 10.20
N VAL A 94 1.00 13.76 9.47
CA VAL A 94 1.33 13.38 8.10
C VAL A 94 1.96 11.98 8.06
N GLY A 95 2.82 11.67 9.04
CA GLY A 95 3.42 10.34 9.18
C GLY A 95 2.37 9.24 9.31
N LEU A 96 1.36 9.42 10.16
CA LEU A 96 0.27 8.47 10.36
C LEU A 96 -0.62 8.31 9.12
N ILE A 97 -0.92 9.39 8.41
CA ILE A 97 -1.74 9.33 7.20
C ILE A 97 -1.06 8.47 6.13
N VAL A 98 0.24 8.70 5.90
CA VAL A 98 1.04 7.93 4.94
C VAL A 98 1.23 6.49 5.42
N TRP A 99 1.52 6.29 6.70
CA TRP A 99 1.65 4.97 7.30
C TRP A 99 0.38 4.14 7.13
N ASN A 100 -0.80 4.72 7.35
CA ASN A 100 -2.07 4.02 7.22
C ASN A 100 -2.29 3.50 5.78
N LEU A 101 -1.86 4.27 4.77
CA LEU A 101 -1.89 3.83 3.37
C LEU A 101 -0.95 2.64 3.12
N ILE A 102 0.28 2.69 3.66
CA ILE A 102 1.27 1.60 3.56
C ILE A 102 0.74 0.35 4.27
N ASN A 103 0.30 0.50 5.51
CA ASN A 103 -0.21 -0.58 6.35
C ASN A 103 -1.43 -1.26 5.69
N ALA A 104 -2.39 -0.49 5.17
CA ALA A 104 -3.54 -1.03 4.49
C ALA A 104 -3.15 -1.80 3.20
N SER A 105 -2.14 -1.32 2.47
CA SER A 105 -1.63 -2.02 1.28
C SER A 105 -1.00 -3.38 1.60
N ILE A 106 -0.41 -3.53 2.79
CA ILE A 106 0.17 -4.80 3.24
C ILE A 106 -0.93 -5.72 3.79
N ILE A 107 -1.73 -5.22 4.73
CA ILE A 107 -2.70 -6.04 5.48
C ILE A 107 -3.91 -6.36 4.62
N GLU A 108 -4.64 -5.35 4.16
CA GLU A 108 -5.81 -5.58 3.30
C GLU A 108 -5.39 -6.12 1.92
N GLY A 109 -4.17 -5.83 1.48
CA GLY A 109 -3.58 -6.44 0.28
C GLY A 109 -3.37 -7.94 0.41
N SER A 110 -2.97 -8.43 1.59
CA SER A 110 -2.83 -9.88 1.83
C SER A 110 -4.17 -10.62 1.80
N GLU A 111 -5.25 -9.95 2.19
CA GLU A 111 -6.59 -10.55 2.25
C GLU A 111 -7.42 -10.31 0.98
N VAL A 112 -6.93 -9.51 0.03
CA VAL A 112 -7.71 -8.96 -1.08
C VAL A 112 -8.43 -10.02 -1.90
N PHE A 113 -7.78 -11.14 -2.22
CA PHE A 113 -8.39 -12.18 -3.03
C PHE A 113 -9.35 -13.05 -2.20
N VAL A 114 -9.01 -13.34 -0.93
CA VAL A 114 -9.87 -14.10 -0.01
C VAL A 114 -11.18 -13.35 0.24
N ALA A 115 -11.09 -12.05 0.52
CA ALA A 115 -12.26 -11.20 0.73
C ALA A 115 -13.13 -11.03 -0.53
N ASN A 116 -12.61 -11.34 -1.72
CA ASN A 116 -13.31 -11.21 -3.00
C ASN A 116 -13.61 -12.58 -3.66
N GLU A 117 -13.55 -13.68 -2.93
CA GLU A 117 -13.77 -15.05 -3.43
C GLU A 117 -15.00 -15.18 -4.32
N GLY A 118 -16.16 -14.72 -3.83
CA GLY A 118 -17.42 -14.83 -4.54
C GLY A 118 -17.38 -14.14 -5.91
N LEU A 119 -16.75 -12.95 -5.98
CA LEU A 119 -16.62 -12.22 -7.23
C LEU A 119 -15.62 -12.89 -8.18
N ILE A 120 -14.50 -13.41 -7.65
CA ILE A 120 -13.48 -14.10 -8.46
C ILE A 120 -14.05 -15.38 -9.09
N LYS A 121 -14.90 -16.12 -8.36
CA LYS A 121 -15.51 -17.36 -8.84
C LYS A 121 -16.71 -17.14 -9.78
N GLN A 122 -17.40 -16.00 -9.67
CA GLN A 122 -18.64 -15.74 -10.43
C GLN A 122 -18.46 -14.80 -11.62
N LEU A 123 -17.50 -13.88 -11.60
CA LEU A 123 -17.28 -12.89 -12.65
C LEU A 123 -15.98 -13.17 -13.40
N PRO A 124 -16.00 -13.29 -14.73
CA PRO A 124 -14.79 -13.40 -15.54
C PRO A 124 -14.09 -12.04 -15.60
N SER A 125 -13.36 -11.68 -14.55
CA SER A 125 -12.58 -10.44 -14.44
C SER A 125 -11.09 -10.72 -14.25
N ALA A 126 -10.24 -9.74 -14.59
CA ALA A 126 -8.81 -9.85 -14.35
C ALA A 126 -8.52 -9.76 -12.85
N LEU A 127 -7.58 -10.54 -12.32
CA LEU A 127 -7.29 -10.54 -10.88
C LEU A 127 -6.84 -9.17 -10.40
N SER A 128 -6.12 -8.44 -11.25
CA SER A 128 -5.67 -7.09 -10.96
C SER A 128 -6.82 -6.09 -10.70
N VAL A 129 -8.06 -6.35 -11.15
CA VAL A 129 -9.23 -5.51 -10.87
C VAL A 129 -9.47 -5.39 -9.37
N HIS A 130 -9.34 -6.49 -8.63
CA HIS A 130 -9.51 -6.50 -7.17
C HIS A 130 -8.41 -5.72 -6.46
N ILE A 131 -7.19 -5.75 -7.01
CA ILE A 131 -6.06 -4.94 -6.53
C ILE A 131 -6.31 -3.46 -6.79
N TYR A 132 -6.74 -3.08 -8.00
CA TYR A 132 -7.07 -1.69 -8.34
C TYR A 132 -8.23 -1.16 -7.49
N ARG A 133 -9.26 -1.98 -7.25
CA ARG A 133 -10.37 -1.68 -6.33
C ARG A 133 -9.86 -1.36 -4.93
N LEU A 134 -8.97 -2.21 -4.39
CA LEU A 134 -8.37 -2.00 -3.07
C LEU A 134 -7.59 -0.68 -3.02
N VAL A 135 -6.63 -0.49 -3.94
CA VAL A 135 -5.78 0.71 -3.93
C VAL A 135 -6.61 1.98 -4.14
N TRP A 136 -7.63 1.94 -5.01
CA TRP A 136 -8.57 3.05 -5.17
C TRP A 136 -9.30 3.39 -3.87
N ARG A 137 -9.84 2.38 -3.16
CA ARG A 137 -10.47 2.58 -1.86
C ARG A 137 -9.51 3.21 -0.84
N GLN A 138 -8.25 2.77 -0.81
CA GLN A 138 -7.25 3.35 0.08
C GLN A 138 -6.88 4.78 -0.31
N MET A 139 -6.86 5.11 -1.60
CA MET A 139 -6.67 6.49 -2.06
C MET A 139 -7.83 7.40 -1.66
N LEU A 140 -9.06 6.89 -1.66
CA LEU A 140 -10.20 7.64 -1.14
C LEU A 140 -10.06 7.88 0.37
N PHE A 141 -9.63 6.89 1.16
CA PHE A 141 -9.38 7.09 2.59
C PHE A 141 -8.24 8.08 2.85
N PHE A 142 -7.15 7.99 2.07
CA PHE A 142 -6.07 8.98 2.11
C PHE A 142 -6.59 10.40 1.81
N ALA A 143 -7.42 10.55 0.77
CA ALA A 143 -8.02 11.84 0.41
C ALA A 143 -8.94 12.40 1.52
N HIS A 144 -9.69 11.56 2.23
CA HIS A 144 -10.48 12.01 3.39
C HIS A 144 -9.59 12.43 4.56
N ASN A 145 -8.44 11.76 4.75
CA ASN A 145 -7.48 12.11 5.79
C ASN A 145 -6.66 13.36 5.45
N LEU A 146 -6.55 13.75 4.18
CA LEU A 146 -5.96 15.04 3.80
C LEU A 146 -6.71 16.23 4.42
N LEU A 147 -7.98 16.08 4.82
CA LEU A 147 -8.69 17.11 5.58
C LEU A 147 -7.98 17.45 6.90
N ILE A 148 -7.44 16.45 7.60
CA ILE A 148 -6.66 16.67 8.83
C ILE A 148 -5.40 17.44 8.50
N TYR A 149 -4.71 17.05 7.42
CA TYR A 149 -3.52 17.76 6.95
C TYR A 149 -3.82 19.24 6.63
N VAL A 150 -4.92 19.53 5.93
CA VAL A 150 -5.34 20.91 5.65
C VAL A 150 -5.58 21.70 6.94
N ILE A 151 -6.21 21.09 7.94
CA ILE A 151 -6.38 21.70 9.27
C ILE A 151 -5.02 21.99 9.90
N MET A 152 -4.07 21.05 9.85
CA MET A 152 -2.71 21.27 10.38
C MET A 152 -2.00 22.42 9.68
N VAL A 153 -2.10 22.49 8.34
CA VAL A 153 -1.45 23.54 7.54
C VAL A 153 -1.94 24.92 7.95
N ILE A 154 -3.24 25.09 8.17
CA ILE A 154 -3.84 26.38 8.56
C ILE A 154 -3.57 26.68 10.04
N ALA A 155 -3.83 25.74 10.94
CA ALA A 155 -3.78 25.95 12.38
C ALA A 155 -2.35 26.15 12.92
N PHE A 156 -1.37 25.42 12.37
CA PHE A 156 0.03 25.46 12.82
C PHE A 156 0.94 26.26 11.89
N GLY A 157 0.39 26.90 10.86
CA GLY A 157 1.17 27.77 9.98
C GLY A 157 2.20 27.06 9.08
N VAL A 158 2.04 25.75 8.84
CA VAL A 158 2.95 24.94 8.01
C VAL A 158 3.10 25.52 6.60
N TRP A 159 2.07 26.22 6.11
CA TRP A 159 2.08 26.87 4.80
C TRP A 159 3.26 27.84 4.60
N ARG A 160 3.82 28.40 5.68
CA ARG A 160 4.98 29.30 5.62
C ARG A 160 6.27 28.60 5.20
N ASN A 161 6.37 27.30 5.49
CA ASN A 161 7.54 26.48 5.18
C ASN A 161 7.39 25.75 3.83
N LEU A 162 6.21 25.80 3.21
CA LEU A 162 6.00 25.19 1.91
C LEU A 162 6.76 25.96 0.84
N SER A 163 7.49 25.23 0.01
CA SER A 163 8.26 25.77 -1.11
C SER A 163 7.91 25.04 -2.39
N TRP A 164 8.51 25.41 -3.52
CA TRP A 164 8.36 24.66 -4.77
C TRP A 164 8.81 23.18 -4.64
N ALA A 165 9.70 22.87 -3.70
CA ALA A 165 10.09 21.50 -3.38
C ALA A 165 8.92 20.68 -2.79
N SER A 166 7.91 21.33 -2.18
CA SER A 166 6.73 20.65 -1.64
C SER A 166 5.88 19.97 -2.73
N LEU A 167 6.00 20.37 -3.99
CA LEU A 167 5.34 19.69 -5.11
C LEU A 167 5.87 18.27 -5.32
N ALA A 168 7.05 17.92 -4.78
CA ALA A 168 7.59 16.57 -4.81
C ALA A 168 6.70 15.54 -4.08
N ALA A 169 5.78 15.98 -3.23
CA ALA A 169 4.77 15.12 -2.61
C ALA A 169 3.87 14.41 -3.64
N ILE A 170 3.61 15.05 -4.80
CA ILE A 170 2.75 14.48 -5.86
C ILE A 170 3.42 13.26 -6.53
N PRO A 171 4.64 13.35 -7.09
CA PRO A 171 5.32 12.17 -7.63
C PRO A 171 5.62 11.12 -6.54
N ALA A 172 5.89 11.53 -5.30
CA ALA A 172 6.07 10.60 -4.20
C ALA A 172 4.79 9.80 -3.90
N LEU A 173 3.62 10.46 -3.90
CA LEU A 173 2.32 9.78 -3.76
C LEU A 173 2.07 8.81 -4.91
N GLY A 174 2.37 9.21 -6.15
CA GLY A 174 2.29 8.30 -7.31
C GLY A 174 3.16 7.06 -7.14
N LEU A 175 4.36 7.23 -6.57
CA LEU A 175 5.25 6.13 -6.26
C LEU A 175 4.70 5.22 -5.16
N ILE A 176 4.12 5.78 -4.08
CA ILE A 176 3.43 4.98 -3.05
C ILE A 176 2.28 4.17 -3.66
N VAL A 177 1.48 4.77 -4.55
CA VAL A 177 0.38 4.05 -5.24
C VAL A 177 0.92 2.89 -6.07
N LEU A 178 1.99 3.10 -6.84
CA LEU A 178 2.64 2.02 -7.59
C LEU A 178 3.17 0.91 -6.67
N ASN A 179 3.63 1.27 -5.48
CA ASN A 179 4.09 0.29 -4.48
C ASN A 179 2.93 -0.48 -3.84
N ALA A 180 1.84 0.21 -3.50
CA ALA A 180 0.63 -0.39 -2.98
C ALA A 180 0.10 -1.50 -3.92
N LEU A 181 0.18 -1.28 -5.24
CA LEU A 181 -0.23 -2.26 -6.24
C LEU A 181 0.61 -3.54 -6.19
N TRP A 182 1.94 -3.45 -6.31
CA TRP A 182 2.76 -4.66 -6.36
C TRP A 182 2.80 -5.37 -5.00
N VAL A 183 2.78 -4.64 -3.90
CA VAL A 183 2.71 -5.19 -2.53
C VAL A 183 1.43 -6.01 -2.37
N SER A 184 0.28 -5.44 -2.77
CA SER A 184 -1.01 -6.14 -2.69
C SER A 184 -1.06 -7.36 -3.61
N ILE A 185 -0.46 -7.30 -4.80
CA ILE A 185 -0.36 -8.46 -5.70
C ILE A 185 0.45 -9.58 -5.05
N VAL A 186 1.65 -9.26 -4.56
CA VAL A 186 2.58 -10.24 -4.00
C VAL A 186 1.97 -10.87 -2.75
N PHE A 187 1.61 -10.06 -1.75
CA PHE A 187 1.07 -10.59 -0.50
C PHE A 187 -0.30 -11.23 -0.68
N GLY A 188 -1.16 -10.71 -1.56
CA GLY A 188 -2.45 -11.36 -1.86
C GLY A 188 -2.27 -12.76 -2.46
N ILE A 189 -1.35 -12.93 -3.43
CA ILE A 189 -1.08 -14.25 -4.03
C ILE A 189 -0.48 -15.21 -2.99
N PHE A 190 0.47 -14.73 -2.19
CA PHE A 190 1.12 -15.58 -1.20
C PHE A 190 0.19 -15.95 -0.04
N ALA A 191 -0.61 -15.01 0.45
CA ALA A 191 -1.54 -15.27 1.56
C ALA A 191 -2.75 -16.13 1.15
N THR A 192 -3.21 -16.05 -0.10
CA THR A 192 -4.17 -17.03 -0.63
C THR A 192 -3.59 -18.44 -0.68
N ARG A 193 -2.31 -18.57 -1.01
CA ARG A 193 -1.62 -19.87 -1.00
C ARG A 193 -1.36 -20.39 0.42
N TYR A 194 -0.94 -19.50 1.32
CA TYR A 194 -0.54 -19.79 2.69
C TYR A 194 -1.25 -18.84 3.66
N ARG A 195 -2.29 -19.32 4.33
CA ARG A 195 -3.17 -18.49 5.18
C ARG A 195 -2.45 -17.86 6.38
N ASP A 196 -1.32 -18.42 6.81
CA ASP A 196 -0.52 -17.89 7.93
C ASP A 196 0.22 -16.58 7.60
N ILE A 197 0.36 -16.24 6.30
CA ILE A 197 1.06 -15.02 5.90
C ILE A 197 0.32 -13.77 6.36
N ALA A 198 -1.02 -13.74 6.35
CA ALA A 198 -1.76 -12.56 6.76
C ALA A 198 -1.55 -12.22 8.27
N PRO A 199 -1.69 -13.18 9.22
CA PRO A 199 -1.32 -12.95 10.62
C PRO A 199 0.15 -12.56 10.83
N ILE A 200 1.09 -13.16 10.09
CA ILE A 200 2.52 -12.81 10.15
C ILE A 200 2.73 -11.36 9.72
N LEU A 201 2.11 -10.94 8.61
CA LEU A 201 2.19 -9.57 8.13
C LEU A 201 1.60 -8.58 9.12
N SER A 202 0.48 -8.91 9.78
CA SER A 202 -0.11 -8.08 10.85
C SER A 202 0.85 -7.85 12.02
N SER A 203 1.53 -8.91 12.46
CA SER A 203 2.54 -8.81 13.53
C SER A 203 3.76 -8.00 13.07
N LEU A 204 4.19 -8.21 11.83
CA LEU A 204 5.34 -7.53 11.24
C LEU A 204 5.08 -6.04 11.03
N THR A 205 3.91 -5.64 10.54
CA THR A 205 3.59 -4.22 10.35
C THR A 205 3.50 -3.49 11.68
N LEU A 206 3.01 -4.13 12.74
CA LEU A 206 3.06 -3.55 14.09
C LEU A 206 4.50 -3.27 14.54
N LEU A 207 5.40 -4.23 14.35
CA LEU A 207 6.82 -4.04 14.67
C LEU A 207 7.45 -2.94 13.80
N LEU A 208 7.16 -2.93 12.50
CA LEU A 208 7.65 -1.92 11.57
C LEU A 208 7.13 -0.51 11.90
N PHE A 209 5.90 -0.38 12.41
CA PHE A 209 5.36 0.90 12.85
C PHE A 209 6.22 1.52 13.96
N VAL A 210 6.64 0.71 14.94
CA VAL A 210 7.48 1.16 16.05
C VAL A 210 8.90 1.51 15.58
N LEU A 211 9.46 0.71 14.66
CA LEU A 211 10.80 0.95 14.12
C LEU A 211 10.86 2.12 13.13
N THR A 212 9.75 2.51 12.52
CA THR A 212 9.68 3.65 11.61
C THR A 212 9.57 4.94 12.43
N PRO A 213 10.31 6.02 12.10
CA PRO A 213 10.24 7.29 12.82
C PRO A 213 8.95 8.05 12.52
N ILE A 214 7.83 7.53 13.01
CA ILE A 214 6.50 8.16 12.99
C ILE A 214 6.27 8.86 14.33
N MET A 215 6.57 8.16 15.44
CA MET A 215 6.39 8.66 16.81
C MET A 215 7.62 9.39 17.36
N TRP A 216 8.71 9.45 16.59
CA TRP A 216 9.97 10.05 17.00
C TRP A 216 10.70 10.63 15.77
N THR A 217 11.66 11.52 15.99
CA THR A 217 12.47 12.17 14.94
C THR A 217 13.91 11.72 15.04
N THR A 218 14.60 11.60 13.90
CA THR A 218 16.06 11.34 13.86
C THR A 218 16.82 12.41 14.63
N GLN A 219 16.40 13.67 14.51
CA GLN A 219 16.96 14.81 15.25
C GLN A 219 16.85 14.65 16.78
N SER A 220 15.72 14.17 17.29
CA SER A 220 15.56 13.93 18.74
C SER A 220 16.50 12.85 19.27
N LEU A 221 16.78 11.81 18.46
CA LEU A 221 17.73 10.75 18.83
C LEU A 221 19.18 11.23 18.76
N GLU A 222 19.50 12.09 17.80
CA GLU A 222 20.83 12.70 17.69
C GLU A 222 21.10 13.67 18.85
N ALA A 223 20.09 14.45 19.26
CA ALA A 223 20.17 15.38 20.37
C ALA A 223 20.38 14.69 21.73
N GLN A 224 19.91 13.45 21.90
CA GLN A 224 20.10 12.66 23.13
C GLN A 224 21.54 12.13 23.31
N GLY A 225 22.37 12.13 22.26
CA GLY A 225 23.80 11.79 22.33
C GLY A 225 24.14 10.32 22.62
N GLY A 226 25.41 9.96 22.50
CA GLY A 226 25.94 8.64 22.84
C GLY A 226 25.56 7.50 21.87
N ALA A 227 25.43 6.27 22.39
CA ALA A 227 25.10 5.05 21.63
C ALA A 227 23.71 5.08 20.94
N VAL A 228 22.90 6.10 21.23
CA VAL A 228 21.58 6.34 20.62
C VAL A 228 21.70 6.98 19.24
N ARG A 229 22.78 7.74 18.98
CA ARG A 229 23.08 8.33 17.66
C ARG A 229 23.31 7.26 16.59
N ASP A 230 23.97 6.16 16.95
CA ASP A 230 24.15 5.03 16.03
C ASP A 230 22.85 4.28 15.76
N ARG A 231 21.87 4.33 16.68
CA ARG A 231 20.53 3.75 16.47
C ARG A 231 19.69 4.53 15.47
N ALA A 232 19.92 5.84 15.30
CA ALA A 232 19.28 6.62 14.24
C ALA A 232 19.62 6.06 12.85
N LYS A 233 20.88 5.65 12.64
CA LYS A 233 21.32 5.00 11.39
C LYS A 233 20.72 3.60 11.20
N ILE A 234 20.44 2.87 12.28
CA ILE A 234 19.76 1.57 12.20
C ILE A 234 18.33 1.75 11.68
N ALA A 235 17.66 2.85 12.00
CA ALA A 235 16.33 3.11 11.48
C ALA A 235 16.31 3.44 9.98
N GLU A 236 17.40 3.99 9.45
CA GLU A 236 17.57 4.17 8.00
C GLU A 236 17.67 2.84 7.24
N LEU A 237 17.95 1.71 7.92
CA LEU A 237 17.89 0.39 7.28
C LEU A 237 16.46 -0.05 6.97
N ASN A 238 15.45 0.54 7.62
CA ASN A 238 14.05 0.20 7.39
C ASN A 238 13.57 0.85 6.08
N PRO A 239 13.21 0.07 5.05
CA PRO A 239 12.77 0.63 3.78
C PRO A 239 11.56 1.57 3.90
N LEU A 240 10.64 1.29 4.85
CA LEU A 240 9.42 2.06 5.07
C LEU A 240 9.70 3.48 5.58
N PHE A 241 10.85 3.71 6.20
CA PHE A 241 11.29 5.05 6.55
C PHE A 241 11.44 5.93 5.30
N HIS A 242 12.10 5.43 4.25
CA HIS A 242 12.29 6.23 3.03
C HIS A 242 10.95 6.51 2.33
N TYR A 243 10.01 5.55 2.33
CA TYR A 243 8.65 5.78 1.82
C TYR A 243 7.91 6.87 2.58
N LEU A 244 8.03 6.87 3.90
CA LEU A 244 7.42 7.88 4.75
C LEU A 244 8.00 9.26 4.44
N ASP A 245 9.32 9.35 4.34
CA ASP A 245 10.02 10.61 4.23
C ASP A 245 9.82 11.31 2.88
N ILE A 246 9.80 10.54 1.77
CA ILE A 246 9.57 11.11 0.42
C ILE A 246 8.22 11.83 0.28
N VAL A 247 7.22 11.48 1.10
CA VAL A 247 5.91 12.16 1.12
C VAL A 247 5.82 13.16 2.27
N ARG A 248 6.27 12.80 3.47
CA ARG A 248 6.10 13.62 4.66
C ARG A 248 6.89 14.92 4.58
N ALA A 249 8.20 14.85 4.32
CA ALA A 249 9.08 16.01 4.31
C ALA A 249 8.54 17.17 3.43
N PRO A 250 8.09 16.94 2.17
CA PRO A 250 7.62 18.00 1.29
C PRO A 250 6.26 18.56 1.75
N MET A 251 5.42 17.72 2.37
CA MET A 251 4.14 18.15 2.95
C MET A 251 4.32 19.06 4.18
N ILE A 252 5.44 18.99 4.89
CA ILE A 252 5.71 19.86 6.05
C ILE A 252 6.78 20.92 5.80
N GLY A 253 7.32 20.99 4.58
CA GLY A 253 8.35 21.97 4.19
C GLY A 253 9.76 21.62 4.66
N GLN A 254 10.03 20.37 5.01
CA GLN A 254 11.37 19.89 5.37
C GLN A 254 12.21 19.57 4.12
N PRO A 255 13.54 19.72 4.21
CA PRO A 255 14.44 19.33 3.13
C PRO A 255 14.35 17.82 2.86
N GLN A 256 14.50 17.44 1.60
CA GLN A 256 14.53 16.04 1.18
C GLN A 256 15.92 15.65 0.70
N GLU A 257 16.40 14.51 1.20
CA GLU A 257 17.62 13.91 0.70
C GLU A 257 17.32 13.02 -0.52
N LEU A 258 18.16 13.11 -1.55
CA LEU A 258 17.95 12.41 -2.82
C LEU A 258 18.06 10.88 -2.69
N TYR A 259 18.79 10.38 -1.67
CA TYR A 259 18.96 8.95 -1.49
C TYR A 259 17.65 8.22 -1.16
N HIS A 260 16.71 8.87 -0.47
CA HIS A 260 15.38 8.27 -0.21
C HIS A 260 14.67 7.92 -1.53
N TRP A 261 14.77 8.79 -2.53
CA TRP A 261 14.18 8.58 -3.85
C TRP A 261 14.82 7.39 -4.57
N TYR A 262 16.14 7.29 -4.60
CA TYR A 262 16.83 6.17 -5.26
C TYR A 262 16.51 4.82 -4.61
N ILE A 263 16.45 4.76 -3.28
CA ILE A 263 16.10 3.54 -2.55
C ILE A 263 14.66 3.13 -2.87
N VAL A 264 13.72 4.08 -2.78
CA VAL A 264 12.31 3.79 -3.07
C VAL A 264 12.10 3.35 -4.52
N ILE A 265 12.72 4.02 -5.49
CA ILE A 265 12.64 3.63 -6.90
C ILE A 265 13.22 2.22 -7.11
N THR A 266 14.35 1.92 -6.48
CA THR A 266 14.98 0.58 -6.57
C THR A 266 14.03 -0.50 -6.02
N ILE A 267 13.44 -0.28 -4.85
CA ILE A 267 12.46 -1.21 -4.27
C ILE A 267 11.23 -1.33 -5.16
N THR A 268 10.78 -0.23 -5.76
CA THR A 268 9.63 -0.23 -6.69
C THR A 268 9.92 -1.13 -7.89
N VAL A 269 11.09 -0.98 -8.52
CA VAL A 269 11.50 -1.80 -9.68
C VAL A 269 11.61 -3.28 -9.31
N VAL A 270 12.28 -3.58 -8.20
CA VAL A 270 12.43 -4.96 -7.70
C VAL A 270 11.08 -5.56 -7.33
N GLY A 271 10.23 -4.81 -6.64
CA GLY A 271 8.89 -5.23 -6.22
C GLY A 271 7.98 -5.53 -7.40
N TRP A 272 7.98 -4.70 -8.44
CA TRP A 272 7.26 -4.98 -9.67
C TRP A 272 7.79 -6.20 -10.42
N ALA A 273 9.11 -6.42 -10.45
CA ALA A 273 9.67 -7.64 -11.01
C ALA A 273 9.17 -8.90 -10.26
N VAL A 274 9.15 -8.86 -8.93
CA VAL A 274 8.60 -9.94 -8.08
C VAL A 274 7.10 -10.13 -8.32
N ALA A 275 6.33 -9.05 -8.41
CA ALA A 275 4.89 -9.12 -8.68
C ALA A 275 4.58 -9.72 -10.06
N LEU A 276 5.33 -9.34 -11.10
CA LEU A 276 5.19 -9.92 -12.43
C LEU A 276 5.56 -11.40 -12.45
N LEU A 277 6.59 -11.82 -11.72
CA LEU A 277 6.94 -13.23 -11.55
C LEU A 277 5.86 -14.01 -10.81
N ALA A 278 5.29 -13.43 -9.74
CA ALA A 278 4.20 -14.02 -8.98
C ALA A 278 2.94 -14.19 -9.84
N LEU A 279 2.55 -13.15 -10.60
CA LEU A 279 1.43 -13.21 -11.55
C LEU A 279 1.68 -14.25 -12.64
N ARG A 280 2.87 -14.25 -13.26
CA ARG A 280 3.23 -15.24 -14.28
C ARG A 280 3.07 -16.67 -13.75
N LYS A 281 3.54 -16.96 -12.54
CA LYS A 281 3.60 -18.33 -12.02
C LYS A 281 2.30 -18.79 -11.38
N TYR A 282 1.57 -17.90 -10.72
CA TYR A 282 0.50 -18.28 -9.79
C TYR A 282 -0.88 -17.72 -10.12
N ARG A 283 -1.01 -16.75 -11.04
CA ARG A 283 -2.31 -16.14 -11.41
C ARG A 283 -3.40 -17.17 -11.68
N ALA A 284 -3.12 -18.18 -12.50
CA ALA A 284 -4.11 -19.21 -12.86
C ALA A 284 -4.54 -20.09 -11.68
N ARG A 285 -3.76 -20.11 -10.59
CA ARG A 285 -4.03 -20.93 -9.40
C ARG A 285 -4.82 -20.19 -8.32
N VAL A 286 -4.79 -18.85 -8.33
CA VAL A 286 -5.48 -18.03 -7.31
C VAL A 286 -6.96 -18.41 -7.17
N PRO A 287 -7.78 -18.56 -8.24
CA PRO A 287 -9.18 -18.93 -8.09
C PRO A 287 -9.44 -20.29 -7.40
N TYR A 288 -8.44 -21.19 -7.40
CA TYR A 288 -8.51 -22.49 -6.75
C TYR A 288 -8.05 -22.45 -5.29
N TRP A 289 -7.24 -21.47 -4.90
CA TRP A 289 -6.72 -21.32 -3.53
C TRP A 289 -7.63 -20.50 -2.65
N VAL A 290 -8.38 -19.60 -3.26
CA VAL A 290 -9.38 -18.79 -2.58
C VAL A 290 -10.53 -19.67 -2.13
#